data_AF-A0A6F9A0X3-F1
#
_entry.id   AF-A0A6F9A0X3-F1
#
_cell.length_a   1.000
_cell.length_b   1.000
_cell.length_c   1.000
_cell.angle_alpha   90.00
_cell.angle_beta   90.00
_cell.angle_gamma   90.00
#
_symmetry.space_group_name_H-M   'P 1'
#
loop_
_entity.id
_entity.type
_entity.pdbx_description
1 polymer ?
#
loop_
_entity_poly.entity_id
_entity_poly.type
_entity_poly.pdbx_seq_one_letter_code
_entity_poly.pdbx_strand_id
1 'polypeptide(L)'
;MIWAEVKEIWSQGAGEYLLEPWNFLDFGMLAIFLGSFSSRLSAYNHAHSAQLYVHTHHTHLSTLDNITLPPHIHYYTLARLSWLPSDPQLVSEGLYAVAVVLNILKFMVIFILVFLAFMIGMFNLYSYYLGAKQNDAFTTLKSVVVGHYTTITSSLRNIGYVLYGVYNVTMVIVLLNMLIAMIKVLQEKR
;
A
#
# COMPACT_ATOMS: atom_id res chain seq x y z
N MET A 1 -14.78 7.18 -4.61
CA MET A 1 -13.86 6.27 -5.31
C MET A 1 -14.61 5.13 -5.99
N ILE A 2 -15.30 4.23 -5.27
CA ILE A 2 -16.00 3.07 -5.88
C ILE A 2 -16.91 3.47 -7.05
N TRP A 3 -17.74 4.51 -6.90
CA TRP A 3 -18.61 4.97 -7.98
C TRP A 3 -17.85 5.45 -9.24
N ALA A 4 -16.67 6.05 -9.06
CA ALA A 4 -15.85 6.50 -10.18
C ALA A 4 -15.30 5.30 -10.97
N GLU A 5 -14.77 4.29 -10.29
CA GLU A 5 -14.30 3.04 -10.92
C GLU A 5 -15.43 2.29 -11.64
N VAL A 6 -16.62 2.23 -11.02
CA VAL A 6 -17.79 1.60 -11.65
C VAL A 6 -18.17 2.32 -12.95
N LYS A 7 -18.10 3.66 -12.95
CA LYS A 7 -18.35 4.46 -14.15
C LYS A 7 -17.29 4.23 -15.22
N GLU A 8 -16.04 4.08 -14.82
CA GLU A 8 -14.92 3.80 -15.72
C GLU A 8 -15.06 2.42 -16.39
N ILE A 9 -15.33 1.37 -15.60
CA ILE A 9 -15.63 0.02 -16.09
C ILE A 9 -16.81 0.03 -17.07
N TRP A 10 -17.86 0.80 -16.78
CA TRP A 10 -19.02 0.92 -17.67
C TRP A 10 -18.67 1.60 -19.00
N SER A 11 -17.74 2.57 -18.99
CA SER A 11 -17.34 3.31 -20.18
C SER A 11 -16.34 2.58 -21.08
N GLN A 12 -15.39 1.84 -20.50
CA GLN A 12 -14.32 1.13 -21.23
C GLN A 12 -14.70 -0.33 -21.54
N GLY A 13 -15.59 -0.93 -20.75
CA GLY A 13 -15.92 -2.35 -20.82
C GLY A 13 -15.02 -3.21 -19.92
N ALA A 14 -15.62 -4.18 -19.23
CA ALA A 14 -14.94 -4.96 -18.19
C ALA A 14 -13.73 -5.79 -18.68
N GLY A 15 -13.73 -6.23 -19.94
CA GLY A 15 -12.64 -6.99 -20.52
C GLY A 15 -11.37 -6.16 -20.73
N GLU A 16 -11.51 -4.97 -21.31
CA GLU A 16 -10.38 -4.06 -21.56
C GLU A 16 -9.85 -3.45 -20.26
N TYR A 17 -10.75 -3.14 -19.33
CA TYR A 17 -10.39 -2.60 -18.01
C TYR A 17 -9.49 -3.55 -17.21
N LEU A 18 -9.79 -4.86 -17.17
CA LEU A 18 -9.01 -5.83 -16.39
C LEU A 18 -7.66 -6.20 -17.03
N LEU A 19 -7.46 -5.89 -18.31
CA LEU A 19 -6.18 -6.11 -19.00
C LEU A 19 -5.13 -5.09 -18.57
N GLU A 20 -5.54 -3.90 -18.12
CA GLU A 20 -4.62 -2.92 -17.56
C GLU A 20 -4.22 -3.32 -16.12
N PRO A 21 -2.93 -3.59 -15.84
CA PRO A 21 -2.49 -4.08 -14.53
C PRO A 21 -2.77 -3.10 -13.39
N TRP A 22 -2.77 -1.79 -13.69
CA TRP A 22 -3.05 -0.75 -12.71
C TRP A 22 -4.52 -0.72 -12.30
N ASN A 23 -5.42 -0.85 -13.28
CA ASN A 23 -6.86 -0.90 -13.07
C ASN A 23 -7.28 -2.19 -12.35
N PHE A 24 -6.59 -3.30 -12.63
CA PHE A 24 -6.74 -4.54 -11.88
C PHE A 24 -6.34 -4.39 -10.40
N LEU A 25 -5.22 -3.69 -10.12
CA LEU A 25 -4.76 -3.44 -8.76
C LEU A 25 -5.74 -2.54 -8.00
N ASP A 26 -6.25 -1.49 -8.64
CA ASP A 26 -7.21 -0.56 -8.04
C ASP A 26 -8.57 -1.24 -7.77
N PHE A 27 -9.03 -2.08 -8.69
CA PHE A 27 -10.21 -2.93 -8.47
C PHE A 27 -10.00 -3.93 -7.33
N GLY A 28 -8.85 -4.61 -7.29
CA GLY A 28 -8.51 -5.56 -6.25
C GLY A 28 -8.45 -4.92 -4.85
N MET A 29 -7.88 -3.72 -4.74
CA MET A 29 -7.86 -2.96 -3.50
C MET A 29 -9.27 -2.64 -3.00
N LEU A 30 -10.15 -2.16 -3.89
CA LEU A 30 -11.54 -1.86 -3.54
C LEU A 30 -12.34 -3.11 -3.16
N ALA A 31 -12.12 -4.23 -3.85
CA ALA A 31 -12.77 -5.50 -3.54
C ALA A 31 -12.41 -5.99 -2.12
N ILE A 32 -11.13 -5.89 -1.73
CA ILE A 32 -10.66 -6.28 -0.40
C ILE A 32 -11.22 -5.34 0.67
N PHE A 33 -11.30 -4.02 0.40
CA PHE A 33 -11.96 -3.08 1.32
C PHE A 33 -13.45 -3.42 1.50
N LEU A 34 -14.16 -3.75 0.42
CA LEU A 34 -15.56 -4.15 0.49
C LEU A 34 -15.74 -5.47 1.25
N GLY A 35 -14.82 -6.41 1.08
CA GLY A 35 -14.77 -7.66 1.86
C GLY A 35 -14.54 -7.43 3.36
N SER A 36 -13.64 -6.50 3.71
CA SER A 36 -13.42 -6.08 5.10
C SER A 36 -14.68 -5.46 5.70
N PHE A 37 -15.33 -4.54 4.98
CA PHE A 37 -16.58 -3.92 5.45
C PHE A 37 -17.72 -4.96 5.61
N SER A 38 -17.86 -5.87 4.64
CA SER A 38 -18.89 -6.92 4.67
C SER A 38 -18.70 -7.87 5.85
N SER A 39 -17.46 -8.23 6.16
CA SER A 39 -17.15 -9.10 7.31
C SER A 39 -17.40 -8.40 8.66
N ARG A 40 -17.18 -7.08 8.78
CA ARG A 40 -17.62 -6.31 9.96
C ARG A 40 -19.14 -6.30 10.11
N LEU A 41 -19.88 -6.12 9.02
CA LEU A 41 -21.34 -6.16 9.06
C LEU A 41 -21.84 -7.54 9.50
N SER A 42 -21.21 -8.61 9.03
CA SER A 42 -21.48 -9.96 9.50
C SER A 42 -21.20 -10.10 11.00
N ALA A 43 -20.05 -9.61 11.49
CA ALA A 43 -19.73 -9.62 12.92
C ALA A 43 -20.80 -8.89 13.76
N TYR A 44 -21.26 -7.72 13.30
CA TYR A 44 -22.32 -6.96 13.94
C TYR A 44 -23.63 -7.75 14.01
N ASN A 45 -24.05 -8.37 12.90
CA ASN A 45 -25.29 -9.16 12.87
C ASN A 45 -25.24 -10.37 13.82
N HIS A 46 -24.08 -11.03 13.90
CA HIS A 46 -23.88 -12.15 14.82
C HIS A 46 -23.90 -11.69 16.28
N ALA A 47 -23.22 -10.59 16.60
CA ALA A 47 -23.22 -10.00 17.94
C ALA A 47 -24.64 -9.54 18.35
N HIS A 48 -25.38 -8.90 17.43
CA HIS A 48 -26.77 -8.50 17.66
C HIS A 48 -27.67 -9.70 17.93
N SER A 49 -27.52 -10.79 17.16
CA SER A 49 -28.28 -12.03 17.37
C SER A 49 -27.96 -12.66 18.73
N ALA A 50 -26.68 -12.68 19.14
CA ALA A 50 -26.25 -13.17 20.44
C ALA A 50 -26.82 -12.32 21.60
N GLN A 51 -26.80 -10.99 21.47
CA GLN A 51 -27.39 -10.08 22.45
C GLN A 51 -28.90 -10.27 22.59
N LEU A 52 -29.62 -10.42 21.48
CA LEU A 52 -31.07 -10.65 21.48
C LEU A 52 -31.44 -11.99 22.14
N TYR A 53 -30.63 -13.04 21.91
CA TYR A 53 -30.81 -14.33 22.58
C TYR A 53 -30.64 -14.23 24.10
N VAL A 54 -29.57 -13.57 24.57
CA VAL A 54 -29.33 -13.36 26.01
C VAL A 54 -30.43 -12.52 26.64
N HIS A 55 -30.87 -11.45 25.97
CA HIS A 55 -31.92 -10.57 26.48
C HIS A 55 -33.28 -11.28 26.60
N THR A 56 -33.61 -12.18 25.67
CA THR A 56 -34.89 -12.91 25.69
C THR A 56 -34.91 -14.05 26.71
N HIS A 57 -33.80 -14.74 26.93
CA HIS A 57 -33.74 -15.91 27.82
C HIS A 57 -33.27 -15.59 29.25
N HIS A 58 -32.55 -14.48 29.43
CA HIS A 58 -31.96 -14.08 30.71
C HIS A 58 -32.26 -12.60 31.00
N THR A 59 -33.53 -12.29 31.26
CA THR A 59 -34.02 -10.91 31.51
C THR A 59 -33.65 -10.34 32.87
N HIS A 60 -33.25 -11.18 33.85
CA HIS A 60 -33.16 -10.80 35.27
C HIS A 60 -31.83 -11.11 35.96
N LEU A 61 -30.76 -11.43 35.22
CA LEU A 61 -29.45 -11.75 35.78
C LEU A 61 -28.43 -10.67 35.42
N SER A 62 -27.88 -9.98 36.43
CA SER A 62 -26.90 -8.90 36.27
C SER A 62 -25.49 -9.38 35.94
N THR A 63 -25.21 -10.68 36.09
CA THR A 63 -23.86 -11.27 35.94
C THR A 63 -23.96 -12.65 35.29
N LEU A 64 -23.28 -12.82 34.15
CA LEU A 64 -23.30 -14.01 33.30
C LEU A 64 -22.26 -15.08 33.71
N ASP A 65 -21.85 -15.12 34.98
CA ASP A 65 -20.65 -15.87 35.41
C ASP A 65 -20.86 -17.38 35.63
N ASN A 66 -22.11 -17.87 35.66
CA ASN A 66 -22.39 -19.28 35.99
C ASN A 66 -23.54 -19.91 35.18
N ILE A 67 -23.79 -19.42 33.96
CA ILE A 67 -24.83 -19.97 33.07
C ILE A 67 -24.19 -20.87 32.01
N THR A 68 -24.75 -22.06 31.79
CA THR A 68 -24.40 -22.92 30.66
C THR A 68 -25.01 -22.36 29.37
N LEU A 69 -24.28 -21.46 28.69
CA LEU A 69 -24.68 -20.96 27.38
C LEU A 69 -24.40 -22.00 26.29
N PRO A 70 -25.21 -22.03 25.21
CA PRO A 70 -24.87 -22.79 24.02
C PRO A 70 -23.47 -22.39 23.49
N PRO A 71 -22.67 -23.33 22.97
CA PRO A 71 -21.28 -23.07 22.57
C PRO A 71 -21.14 -21.99 21.48
N HIS A 72 -22.17 -21.78 20.65
CA HIS A 72 -22.18 -20.74 19.61
C HIS A 72 -22.34 -19.30 20.15
N ILE A 73 -22.78 -19.12 21.40
CA ILE A 73 -22.95 -17.81 22.05
C ILE A 73 -21.88 -17.59 23.12
N HIS A 74 -21.55 -18.65 23.87
CA HIS A 74 -20.48 -18.64 24.86
C HIS A 74 -19.14 -18.17 24.26
N TYR A 75 -18.91 -18.45 22.99
CA TYR A 75 -17.76 -17.98 22.26
C TYR A 75 -17.55 -16.44 22.34
N TYR A 76 -18.62 -15.63 22.32
CA TYR A 76 -18.53 -14.16 22.37
C TYR A 76 -18.19 -13.60 23.75
N THR A 77 -18.28 -14.40 24.81
CA THR A 77 -17.88 -13.98 26.17
C THR A 77 -16.40 -14.23 26.44
N LEU A 78 -15.72 -14.96 25.55
CA LEU A 78 -14.30 -15.28 25.68
C LEU A 78 -13.40 -14.08 25.33
N ALA A 79 -12.19 -14.08 25.90
CA ALA A 79 -11.17 -13.10 25.57
C ALA A 79 -10.76 -13.20 24.08
N ARG A 80 -10.35 -12.07 23.51
CA ARG A 80 -9.95 -11.95 22.09
C ARG A 80 -8.86 -12.94 21.65
N LEU A 81 -8.02 -13.40 22.56
CA LEU A 81 -6.96 -14.38 22.29
C LEU A 81 -7.49 -15.79 22.02
N SER A 82 -8.67 -16.11 22.55
CA SER A 82 -9.36 -17.41 22.36
C SER A 82 -10.37 -17.37 21.21
N TRP A 83 -10.31 -16.33 20.37
CA TRP A 83 -11.22 -16.20 19.24
C TRP A 83 -10.87 -17.17 18.10
N LEU A 84 -11.88 -17.75 17.44
CA LEU A 84 -11.71 -18.57 16.25
C LEU A 84 -11.06 -17.74 15.14
N PRO A 85 -10.07 -18.30 14.42
CA PRO A 85 -9.45 -17.60 13.29
C PRO A 85 -10.44 -17.23 12.18
N SER A 86 -11.55 -17.97 12.07
CA SER A 86 -12.60 -17.75 11.07
C SER A 86 -13.56 -16.61 11.43
N ASP A 87 -13.33 -15.93 12.55
CA ASP A 87 -14.21 -14.87 13.01
C ASP A 87 -14.32 -13.72 12.01
N PRO A 88 -15.55 -13.29 11.67
CA PRO A 88 -15.75 -12.19 10.72
C PRO A 88 -15.01 -10.91 11.11
N GLN A 89 -14.87 -10.62 12.42
CA GLN A 89 -14.12 -9.46 12.89
C GLN A 89 -12.61 -9.58 12.63
N LEU A 90 -11.98 -10.72 12.93
CA LEU A 90 -10.55 -10.94 12.68
C LEU A 90 -10.25 -10.93 11.18
N VAL A 91 -11.09 -11.61 10.39
CA VAL A 91 -11.02 -11.61 8.93
C VAL A 91 -11.10 -10.19 8.39
N SER A 92 -12.00 -9.35 8.94
CA SER A 92 -12.13 -7.96 8.51
C SER A 92 -10.86 -7.13 8.74
N GLU A 93 -10.20 -7.32 9.88
CA GLU A 93 -8.98 -6.61 10.22
C GLU A 93 -7.80 -7.09 9.36
N GLY A 94 -7.72 -8.39 9.09
CA GLY A 94 -6.74 -8.99 8.20
C GLY A 94 -6.88 -8.47 6.76
N LEU A 95 -8.09 -8.49 6.21
CA LEU A 95 -8.37 -7.97 4.87
C LEU A 95 -8.03 -6.48 4.76
N TYR A 96 -8.39 -5.67 5.77
CA TYR A 96 -8.03 -4.25 5.77
C TYR A 96 -6.50 -4.05 5.76
N ALA A 97 -5.76 -4.83 6.56
CA ALA A 97 -4.30 -4.78 6.55
C ALA A 97 -3.72 -5.16 5.18
N VAL A 98 -4.26 -6.19 4.52
CA VAL A 98 -3.84 -6.59 3.17
C VAL A 98 -4.10 -5.47 2.15
N ALA A 99 -5.27 -4.82 2.19
CA ALA A 99 -5.58 -3.70 1.29
C ALA A 99 -4.58 -2.54 1.45
N VAL A 100 -4.18 -2.23 2.68
CA VAL A 100 -3.16 -1.21 2.96
C VAL A 100 -1.80 -1.60 2.38
N VAL A 101 -1.39 -2.86 2.55
CA VAL A 101 -0.11 -3.34 2.02
C VAL A 101 -0.10 -3.25 0.49
N LEU A 102 -1.18 -3.64 -0.18
CA LEU A 102 -1.30 -3.52 -1.64
C LEU A 102 -1.20 -2.07 -2.12
N ASN A 103 -1.78 -1.14 -1.36
CA ASN A 103 -1.65 0.28 -1.65
C ASN A 103 -0.19 0.75 -1.56
N ILE A 104 0.54 0.35 -0.50
CA ILE A 104 1.97 0.67 -0.35
C ILE A 104 2.81 0.04 -1.48
N LEU A 105 2.51 -1.20 -1.86
CA LEU A 105 3.20 -1.89 -2.96
C LEU A 105 3.05 -1.14 -4.30
N LYS A 106 1.87 -0.60 -4.62
CA LYS A 106 1.66 0.22 -5.83
C LYS A 106 2.65 1.39 -5.89
N PHE A 107 2.80 2.13 -4.80
CA PHE A 107 3.75 3.23 -4.72
C PHE A 107 5.21 2.76 -4.79
N MET A 108 5.54 1.61 -4.21
CA MET A 108 6.89 1.04 -4.24
C MET A 108 7.32 0.67 -5.66
N VAL A 109 6.42 0.14 -6.48
CA VAL A 109 6.71 -0.16 -7.89
C VAL A 109 7.05 1.12 -8.66
N ILE A 110 6.26 2.18 -8.49
CA ILE A 110 6.50 3.48 -9.14
C ILE A 110 7.85 4.06 -8.70
N PHE A 111 8.16 3.95 -7.40
CA PHE A 111 9.44 4.38 -6.84
C PHE A 111 10.63 3.66 -7.49
N ILE A 112 10.58 2.33 -7.60
CA ILE A 112 11.64 1.53 -8.22
C ILE A 112 11.82 1.91 -9.70
N LEU A 113 10.73 2.13 -10.43
CA LEU A 113 10.76 2.57 -11.84
C LEU A 113 11.46 3.92 -12.00
N VAL A 114 11.11 4.92 -11.17
CA VAL A 114 11.75 6.23 -11.19
C VAL A 114 13.24 6.13 -10.80
N PHE A 115 13.56 5.33 -9.79
CA PHE A 115 14.93 5.10 -9.35
C PHE A 115 15.79 4.49 -10.47
N LEU A 116 15.29 3.46 -11.16
CA LEU A 116 16.00 2.82 -12.28
C LEU A 116 16.16 3.77 -13.47
N ALA A 117 15.12 4.52 -13.84
CA ALA A 117 15.20 5.51 -14.91
C ALA A 117 16.27 6.56 -14.62
N PHE A 118 16.35 7.04 -13.37
CA PHE A 118 17.39 7.97 -12.93
C PHE A 118 18.79 7.34 -12.98
N MET A 119 18.94 6.12 -12.46
CA MET A 119 20.21 5.39 -12.47
C MET A 119 20.75 5.22 -13.90
N ILE A 120 19.90 4.82 -14.84
CA ILE A 120 20.26 4.67 -16.25
C ILE A 120 20.60 6.04 -16.87
N GLY A 121 19.81 7.09 -16.58
CA GLY A 121 20.07 8.44 -17.07
C GLY A 121 21.42 9.02 -16.60
N MET A 122 21.74 8.84 -15.32
CA MET A 122 23.03 9.26 -14.75
C MET A 122 24.19 8.42 -15.28
N PHE A 123 23.99 7.11 -15.44
CA PHE A 123 24.97 6.21 -16.03
C PHE A 123 25.32 6.63 -17.47
N ASN A 124 24.31 6.87 -18.31
CA ASN A 124 24.52 7.31 -19.70
C ASN A 124 25.21 8.68 -19.79
N LEU A 125 24.92 9.59 -18.87
CA LEU A 125 25.52 10.92 -18.84
C LEU A 125 27.00 10.90 -18.42
N TYR A 126 27.37 10.02 -17.49
CA TYR A 126 28.73 9.97 -16.92
C TYR A 126 29.63 8.87 -17.46
N SER A 127 29.11 7.87 -18.17
CA SER A 127 29.91 6.76 -18.73
C SER A 127 31.08 7.22 -19.60
N TYR A 128 30.91 8.31 -20.36
CA TYR A 128 31.94 8.86 -21.25
C TYR A 128 33.08 9.60 -20.54
N TYR A 129 32.94 9.92 -19.25
CA TYR A 129 33.90 10.77 -18.52
C TYR A 129 34.83 9.98 -17.58
N LEU A 130 35.09 8.72 -17.92
CA LEU A 130 36.00 7.85 -17.17
C LEU A 130 37.42 8.44 -17.17
N GLY A 131 37.95 8.77 -15.99
CA GLY A 131 39.28 9.36 -15.83
C GLY A 131 39.36 10.90 -15.89
N ALA A 132 38.25 11.60 -16.17
CA ALA A 132 38.17 13.08 -16.10
C ALA A 132 37.52 13.59 -14.81
N LYS A 133 37.06 12.69 -13.93
CA LYS A 133 36.36 12.97 -12.67
C LYS A 133 37.26 12.61 -11.49
N GLN A 134 37.29 13.46 -10.45
CA GLN A 134 38.06 13.22 -9.22
C GLN A 134 37.62 11.95 -8.45
N ASN A 135 36.35 11.55 -8.59
CA ASN A 135 35.75 10.37 -7.94
C ASN A 135 35.05 9.48 -8.98
N ASP A 136 35.20 8.16 -8.85
CA ASP A 136 34.69 7.12 -9.77
C ASP A 136 33.17 6.84 -9.67
N ALA A 137 32.40 7.74 -9.05
CA ALA A 137 30.96 7.55 -8.94
C ALA A 137 30.27 7.71 -10.32
N PHE A 138 29.44 6.72 -10.68
CA PHE A 138 28.57 6.66 -11.88
C PHE A 138 29.25 6.39 -13.23
N THR A 139 30.48 5.87 -13.26
CA THR A 139 31.26 5.76 -14.51
C THR A 139 31.49 4.34 -15.01
N THR A 140 31.29 3.27 -14.23
CA THR A 140 31.86 1.93 -14.50
C THR A 140 31.33 1.20 -15.76
N LEU A 141 31.83 1.56 -16.94
CA LEU A 141 32.08 0.71 -18.11
C LEU A 141 33.31 1.27 -18.84
N LYS A 142 34.38 0.47 -18.94
CA LYS A 142 35.70 0.87 -19.50
C LYS A 142 35.59 1.38 -20.95
N SER A 143 36.01 2.62 -21.22
CA SER A 143 37.12 2.95 -22.16
C SER A 143 37.28 4.46 -22.46
N VAL A 144 38.55 4.88 -22.37
CA VAL A 144 39.36 5.92 -23.05
C VAL A 144 38.67 6.84 -24.08
N VAL A 145 38.76 8.18 -23.90
CA VAL A 145 39.25 9.17 -24.88
C VAL A 145 39.68 10.46 -24.15
N VAL A 146 40.86 10.96 -24.52
CA VAL A 146 41.52 12.19 -24.04
C VAL A 146 41.29 13.33 -25.05
N GLY A 147 40.93 14.53 -24.57
CA GLY A 147 41.21 15.78 -25.29
C GLY A 147 40.07 16.81 -25.39
N HIS A 148 40.28 17.96 -24.73
CA HIS A 148 39.62 19.27 -24.98
C HIS A 148 38.18 19.50 -24.45
N TYR A 149 37.98 19.56 -23.11
CA TYR A 149 36.64 19.62 -22.50
C TYR A 149 36.43 20.61 -21.32
N THR A 150 37.10 21.76 -21.25
CA THR A 150 36.89 22.68 -20.08
C THR A 150 35.52 23.34 -20.07
N THR A 151 34.96 23.72 -21.22
CA THR A 151 33.62 24.33 -21.32
C THR A 151 32.50 23.30 -21.28
N ILE A 152 32.66 22.16 -21.97
CA ILE A 152 31.65 21.07 -22.04
C ILE A 152 31.44 20.43 -20.66
N THR A 153 32.50 20.29 -19.85
CA THR A 153 32.38 19.76 -18.48
C THR A 153 31.59 20.68 -17.55
N SER A 154 31.58 21.99 -17.77
CA SER A 154 30.83 22.93 -16.94
C SER A 154 29.31 22.82 -17.15
N SER A 155 28.85 22.78 -18.41
CA SER A 155 27.44 22.60 -18.75
C SER A 155 26.92 21.22 -18.33
N LEU A 156 27.74 20.17 -18.52
CA LEU A 156 27.35 18.80 -18.15
C LEU A 156 27.33 18.59 -16.63
N ARG A 157 28.23 19.25 -15.90
CA ARG A 157 28.20 19.30 -14.43
C ARG A 157 26.94 20.00 -13.92
N ASN A 158 26.50 21.08 -14.56
CA ASN A 158 25.23 21.73 -14.21
C ASN A 158 24.04 20.82 -14.46
N ILE A 159 23.99 20.11 -15.59
CA ILE A 159 22.93 19.13 -15.89
C ILE A 159 22.90 18.02 -14.83
N GLY A 160 24.07 17.50 -14.44
CA GLY A 160 24.17 16.49 -13.39
C GLY A 160 23.69 16.96 -12.02
N TYR A 161 24.02 18.20 -11.62
CA TYR A 161 23.51 18.78 -10.37
C TYR A 161 21.99 18.97 -10.40
N VAL A 162 21.44 19.43 -11.52
CA VAL A 162 19.99 19.57 -11.69
C VAL A 162 19.31 18.20 -11.62
N LEU A 163 19.81 17.19 -12.34
CA LEU A 163 19.26 15.83 -12.29
C LEU A 163 19.28 15.26 -10.86
N TYR A 164 20.41 15.37 -10.17
CA TYR A 164 20.56 14.90 -8.80
C TYR A 164 19.63 15.65 -7.82
N GLY A 165 19.45 16.95 -8.01
CA GLY A 165 18.50 17.75 -7.24
C GLY A 165 17.05 17.29 -7.46
N VAL A 166 16.64 17.13 -8.72
CA VAL A 166 15.29 16.66 -9.08
C VAL A 166 15.03 15.27 -8.50
N TYR A 167 16.02 14.37 -8.57
CA TYR A 167 15.91 13.04 -7.97
C TYR A 167 15.68 13.12 -6.45
N ASN A 168 16.50 13.86 -5.71
CA ASN A 168 16.32 13.97 -4.25
C ASN A 168 14.94 14.55 -3.88
N VAL A 169 14.49 15.58 -4.59
CA VAL A 169 13.15 16.17 -4.37
C VAL A 169 12.06 15.13 -4.65
N THR A 170 12.13 14.42 -5.78
CA THR A 170 11.14 13.40 -6.15
C THR A 170 11.10 12.26 -5.14
N MET A 171 12.27 11.79 -4.70
CA MET A 171 12.39 10.72 -3.70
C MET A 171 11.78 11.12 -2.36
N VAL A 172 12.03 12.35 -1.90
CA VAL A 172 11.43 12.87 -0.67
C VAL A 172 9.92 12.97 -0.80
N ILE A 173 9.40 13.43 -1.94
CA ILE A 173 7.94 13.52 -2.18
C ILE A 173 7.30 12.11 -2.13
N VAL A 174 7.90 11.13 -2.79
CA VAL A 174 7.36 9.75 -2.82
C VAL A 174 7.39 9.13 -1.42
N LEU A 175 8.50 9.26 -0.69
CA LEU A 175 8.63 8.75 0.67
C LEU A 175 7.66 9.44 1.64
N LEU A 176 7.48 10.77 1.49
CA LEU A 176 6.51 11.51 2.30
C LEU A 176 5.08 11.05 2.02
N ASN A 177 4.73 10.82 0.76
CA ASN A 177 3.41 10.29 0.37
C ASN A 177 3.18 8.88 0.96
N MET A 178 4.20 8.01 0.94
CA MET A 178 4.12 6.70 1.59
C MET A 178 3.97 6.80 3.12
N LEU A 179 4.72 7.70 3.75
CA LEU A 179 4.63 7.93 5.20
C LEU A 179 3.25 8.46 5.60
N ILE A 180 2.70 9.43 4.86
CA ILE A 180 1.35 9.96 5.09
C ILE A 180 0.31 8.87 4.93
N ALA A 181 0.44 8.01 3.91
CA ALA A 181 -0.47 6.88 3.72
C ALA A 181 -0.45 5.93 4.92
N MET A 182 0.74 5.59 5.44
CA MET A 182 0.89 4.73 6.61
C MET A 182 0.36 5.37 7.90
N ILE A 183 0.59 6.67 8.11
CA ILE A 183 0.09 7.40 9.28
C ILE A 183 -1.44 7.49 9.24
N LYS A 184 -2.05 7.77 8.08
CA LYS A 184 -3.51 7.81 7.93
C LYS A 184 -4.15 6.47 8.30
N VAL A 185 -3.55 5.36 7.88
CA VAL A 185 -4.00 4.02 8.27
C VAL A 185 -3.89 3.78 9.78
N LEU A 186 -2.81 4.25 10.41
CA LEU A 186 -2.62 4.10 11.86
C LEU A 186 -3.60 4.95 12.67
N GLN A 187 -4.02 6.10 12.17
CA GLN A 187 -5.00 6.96 12.84
C GLN A 187 -6.42 6.42 12.74
N GLU A 188 -6.78 5.74 11.65
CA GLU A 188 -8.11 5.14 11.48
C GLU A 188 -8.37 3.93 12.41
N LYS A 189 -7.33 3.43 13.09
CA LYS A 189 -7.43 2.37 14.10
C LYS A 189 -7.63 2.86 15.55
N ARG A 190 -7.54 4.17 15.81
CA ARG A 190 -7.78 4.78 17.13
C ARG A 190 -9.10 5.53 17.15
#